data_AF-A0A439UC39-F1
#
_entry.id   AF-A0A439UC39-F1
#
_cell.length_a   1.000
_cell.length_b   1.000
_cell.length_c   1.000
_cell.angle_alpha   90.00
_cell.angle_beta   90.00
_cell.angle_gamma   90.00
#
_symmetry.space_group_name_H-M   'P 1'
#
loop_
_entity.id
_entity.type
_entity.pdbx_description
1 polymer ?
#
loop_
_entity_poly.entity_id
_entity_poly.type
_entity_poly.pdbx_seq_one_letter_code
_entity_poly.pdbx_strand_id
1 'polypeptide(L)'
;MVKSTPLQDDLLSRLGTFRPSDRERFRQAFQSPNEERDAHRAIERFVEGWEDGRWVESYSIERIGKWLAVNAPEKMIKDLSKWTNSRQTLARGALKKGFLTGRHLSNDERLLIS
;
A
#
# COMPACT_ATOMS: atom_id res chain seq x y z
N MET A 1 18.28 -13.85 5.14
CA MET A 1 17.20 -13.34 4.26
C MET A 1 15.99 -14.24 4.45
N VAL A 2 14.88 -13.72 4.99
CA VAL A 2 13.62 -14.49 5.05
C VAL A 2 13.07 -14.55 3.63
N LYS A 3 12.84 -15.75 3.09
CA LYS A 3 12.24 -15.93 1.76
C LYS A 3 10.80 -15.42 1.77
N SER A 4 10.43 -14.70 0.72
CA SER A 4 9.05 -14.25 0.52
C SER A 4 8.13 -15.42 0.22
N THR A 5 6.88 -15.32 0.68
CA THR A 5 5.85 -16.32 0.36
C THR A 5 5.38 -16.11 -1.08
N PRO A 6 4.83 -17.16 -1.75
CA PRO A 6 4.25 -17.00 -3.07
C PRO A 6 3.18 -15.90 -3.14
N LEU A 7 2.41 -15.74 -2.05
CA LEU A 7 1.41 -14.69 -1.95
C LEU A 7 2.04 -13.29 -1.85
N GLN A 8 3.10 -13.12 -1.06
CA GLN A 8 3.82 -11.84 -1.00
C GLN A 8 4.34 -11.42 -2.38
N ASP A 9 4.89 -12.36 -3.15
CA ASP A 9 5.42 -12.06 -4.48
C ASP A 9 4.32 -11.77 -5.50
N ASP A 10 3.17 -12.46 -5.44
CA ASP A 10 1.97 -12.13 -6.25
C ASP A 10 1.46 -10.71 -5.93
N LEU A 11 1.25 -10.40 -4.65
CA LEU A 11 0.76 -9.08 -4.21
C LEU A 11 1.75 -7.97 -4.56
N LEU A 12 3.05 -8.22 -4.43
CA LEU A 12 4.11 -7.28 -4.82
C LEU A 12 4.05 -6.96 -6.32
N SER A 13 3.95 -7.99 -7.17
CA SER A 13 3.83 -7.83 -8.63
C SER A 13 2.61 -6.96 -9.01
N ARG A 14 1.48 -7.22 -8.36
CA ARG A 14 0.21 -6.50 -8.58
C ARG A 14 0.25 -5.01 -8.23
N LEU A 15 1.09 -4.60 -7.29
CA LEU A 15 1.26 -3.18 -6.95
C LEU A 15 1.87 -2.38 -8.11
N GLY A 16 2.62 -3.03 -9.02
CA GLY A 16 3.17 -2.38 -10.21
C GLY A 16 2.10 -1.89 -11.20
N THR A 17 1.01 -2.63 -11.37
CA THR A 17 -0.09 -2.27 -12.28
C THR A 17 -1.28 -1.63 -11.57
N PHE A 18 -1.58 -2.10 -10.35
CA PHE A 18 -2.64 -1.62 -9.46
C PHE A 18 -4.01 -1.41 -10.13
N ARG A 19 -4.39 -2.38 -10.95
CA ARG A 19 -5.66 -2.44 -11.68
C ARG A 19 -6.83 -2.75 -10.73
N PRO A 20 -8.10 -2.60 -11.17
CA PRO A 20 -9.25 -2.96 -10.33
C PRO A 20 -9.21 -4.41 -9.81
N SER A 21 -8.82 -5.38 -10.65
CA SER A 21 -8.68 -6.79 -10.23
C SER A 21 -7.57 -7.01 -9.21
N ASP A 22 -6.50 -6.20 -9.26
CA ASP A 22 -5.40 -6.26 -8.31
C ASP A 22 -5.86 -5.79 -6.93
N ARG A 23 -6.63 -4.69 -6.89
CA ARG A 23 -7.24 -4.16 -5.66
C ARG A 23 -8.16 -5.18 -5.01
N GLU A 24 -8.93 -5.90 -5.81
CA GLU A 24 -9.81 -6.96 -5.29
C GLU A 24 -9.02 -8.09 -4.63
N ARG A 25 -7.87 -8.49 -5.19
CA ARG A 25 -7.00 -9.47 -4.55
C ARG A 25 -6.48 -8.99 -3.19
N PHE A 26 -6.19 -7.69 -3.05
CA PHE A 26 -5.84 -7.09 -1.76
C PHE A 26 -7.02 -7.09 -0.79
N ARG A 27 -8.25 -6.76 -1.23
CA ARG A 27 -9.45 -6.86 -0.37
C ARG A 27 -9.63 -8.26 0.19
N GLN A 28 -9.46 -9.28 -0.65
CA GLN A 28 -9.50 -10.68 -0.22
C GLN A 28 -8.40 -11.00 0.79
N ALA A 29 -7.17 -10.54 0.55
CA ALA A 29 -6.06 -10.74 1.49
C ALA A 29 -6.34 -10.12 2.87
N PHE A 30 -7.02 -8.96 2.91
CA PHE A 30 -7.38 -8.29 4.16
C PHE A 30 -8.43 -9.04 4.98
N GLN A 31 -9.08 -10.07 4.44
CA GLN A 31 -10.05 -10.89 5.19
C GLN A 31 -9.39 -11.99 6.04
N SER A 32 -8.09 -12.24 5.87
CA SER A 32 -7.34 -13.28 6.57
C SER A 32 -6.13 -12.69 7.29
N PRO A 33 -5.93 -12.92 8.61
CA PRO A 33 -4.80 -12.35 9.34
C PRO A 33 -3.41 -12.73 8.79
N ASN A 34 -3.29 -13.92 8.20
CA ASN A 34 -2.03 -14.37 7.60
C ASN A 34 -1.79 -13.70 6.24
N GLU A 35 -2.81 -13.59 5.40
CA GLU A 35 -2.71 -12.91 4.11
C GLU A 35 -2.58 -11.39 4.27
N GLU A 36 -3.22 -10.80 5.29
CA GLU A 36 -3.05 -9.41 5.68
C GLU A 36 -1.58 -9.11 5.97
N ARG A 37 -0.89 -10.00 6.70
CA ARG A 37 0.54 -9.86 6.99
C ARG A 37 1.38 -9.92 5.72
N ASP A 38 1.05 -10.81 4.80
CA ASP A 38 1.71 -10.93 3.50
C ASP A 38 1.48 -9.68 2.64
N ALA A 39 0.26 -9.14 2.63
CA ALA A 39 -0.07 -7.89 1.96
C ALA A 39 0.69 -6.70 2.54
N HIS A 40 0.75 -6.58 3.87
CA HIS A 40 1.54 -5.57 4.56
C HIS A 40 3.01 -5.62 4.11
N ARG A 41 3.59 -6.83 4.12
CA ARG A 41 4.98 -7.02 3.72
C ARG A 41 5.22 -6.73 2.24
N ALA A 42 4.28 -7.08 1.36
CA ALA A 42 4.36 -6.77 -0.06
C ALA A 42 4.34 -5.25 -0.30
N ILE A 43 3.51 -4.49 0.42
CA ILE A 43 3.45 -3.02 0.33
C ILE A 43 4.76 -2.39 0.79
N GLU A 44 5.32 -2.82 1.91
CA GLU A 44 6.64 -2.35 2.38
C GLU A 44 7.71 -2.61 1.31
N ARG A 45 7.81 -3.84 0.82
CA ARG A 45 8.81 -4.23 -0.20
C ARG A 45 8.65 -3.46 -1.50
N PHE A 46 7.42 -3.20 -1.92
CA PHE A 46 7.15 -2.40 -3.10
C PHE A 46 7.73 -1.00 -2.94
N VAL A 47 7.41 -0.32 -1.83
CA VAL A 47 7.91 1.03 -1.55
C VAL A 47 9.43 1.05 -1.38
N GLU A 48 10.00 0.06 -0.67
CA GLU A 48 11.46 -0.10 -0.53
C GLU A 48 12.14 -0.22 -1.89
N GLY A 49 11.55 -0.94 -2.86
CA GLY A 49 12.07 -1.05 -4.22
C GLY A 49 12.19 0.29 -4.96
N TRP A 50 11.42 1.30 -4.55
CA TRP A 50 11.51 2.66 -5.09
C TRP A 50 12.45 3.58 -4.30
N GLU A 51 12.89 3.21 -3.10
CA GLU A 51 13.74 4.07 -2.25
C GLU A 51 15.12 4.32 -2.85
N ASP A 52 15.64 3.34 -3.60
CA ASP A 52 16.95 3.41 -4.24
C ASP A 52 16.87 3.97 -5.68
N GLY A 53 15.67 4.30 -6.15
CA GLY A 53 15.43 4.89 -7.46
C GLY A 53 15.82 6.37 -7.53
N ARG A 54 16.48 6.79 -8.61
CA ARG A 54 16.73 8.22 -8.88
C ARG A 54 15.45 8.99 -9.22
N TRP A 55 14.43 8.28 -9.66
CA TRP A 55 13.12 8.81 -9.99
C TRP A 55 12.06 7.88 -9.39
N VAL A 56 11.19 8.46 -8.59
CA VAL A 56 10.06 7.76 -7.97
C VAL A 56 8.81 8.24 -8.69
N GLU A 57 8.00 7.30 -9.18
CA GLU A 57 6.63 7.61 -9.61
C GLU A 57 5.75 7.88 -8.39
N SER A 58 5.98 9.02 -7.74
CA SER A 58 5.32 9.39 -6.48
C SER A 58 3.79 9.36 -6.62
N TYR A 59 3.26 9.65 -7.80
CA TYR A 59 1.83 9.53 -8.08
C TYR A 59 1.30 8.09 -7.96
N SER A 60 2.03 7.11 -8.49
CA SER A 60 1.65 5.69 -8.43
C SER A 60 1.58 5.20 -6.98
N ILE A 61 2.58 5.56 -6.16
CA ILE A 61 2.62 5.21 -4.72
C ILE A 61 1.57 5.98 -3.92
N GLU A 62 1.36 7.27 -4.20
CA GLU A 62 0.33 8.10 -3.55
C GLU A 62 -1.07 7.53 -3.82
N ARG A 63 -1.35 7.10 -5.05
CA ARG A 63 -2.62 6.45 -5.43
C ARG A 63 -2.86 5.16 -4.65
N ILE A 64 -1.83 4.33 -4.49
CA ILE A 64 -1.89 3.11 -3.67
C ILE A 64 -2.20 3.48 -2.21
N GLY A 65 -1.47 4.43 -1.63
CA GLY A 65 -1.72 4.90 -0.27
C GLY A 65 -3.15 5.42 -0.08
N LYS A 66 -3.65 6.22 -1.02
CA LYS A 66 -5.03 6.75 -1.00
C LYS A 66 -6.06 5.63 -0.96
N TRP A 67 -5.90 4.61 -1.80
CA TRP A 67 -6.81 3.47 -1.84
C TRP A 67 -6.75 2.63 -0.56
N LEU A 68 -5.54 2.34 -0.07
CA LEU A 68 -5.32 1.58 1.16
C LEU A 68 -5.97 2.26 2.37
N ALA A 69 -5.86 3.58 2.50
CA ALA A 69 -6.48 4.32 3.60
C ALA A 69 -8.02 4.23 3.67
N VAL A 70 -8.67 3.81 2.57
CA VAL A 70 -10.12 3.57 2.54
C VAL A 70 -10.46 2.09 2.72
N ASN A 71 -9.63 1.19 2.20
CA ASN A 71 -10.00 -0.22 2.01
C ASN A 71 -9.27 -1.21 2.94
N ALA A 72 -8.11 -0.83 3.49
CA ALA A 72 -7.32 -1.73 4.32
C ALA A 72 -7.70 -1.61 5.81
N PRO A 73 -7.42 -2.64 6.63
CA PRO A 73 -7.65 -2.58 8.06
C PRO A 73 -6.93 -1.40 8.72
N GLU A 74 -7.61 -0.67 9.61
CA GLU A 74 -7.04 0.53 10.26
C GLU A 74 -5.73 0.23 11.01
N LYS A 75 -5.61 -0.97 11.58
CA LYS A 75 -4.37 -1.42 12.23
C LYS A 75 -3.20 -1.46 11.24
N MET A 76 -3.40 -2.03 10.05
CA MET A 76 -2.39 -2.06 8.99
C MET A 76 -1.99 -0.65 8.57
N ILE A 77 -2.96 0.26 8.40
CA ILE A 77 -2.67 1.66 8.03
C ILE A 77 -1.85 2.36 9.10
N LYS A 78 -2.14 2.13 10.39
CA LYS A 78 -1.34 2.66 11.50
C LYS A 78 0.09 2.10 11.49
N ASP A 79 0.24 0.80 11.28
CA ASP A 79 1.54 0.13 11.24
C ASP A 79 2.39 0.64 10.05
N LEU A 80 1.82 0.70 8.84
CA LEU A 80 2.47 1.28 7.66
C LEU A 80 2.78 2.77 7.84
N SER A 81 1.87 3.54 8.43
CA SER A 81 2.11 4.96 8.71
C SER A 81 3.30 5.14 9.65
N LYS A 82 3.41 4.34 10.72
CA LYS A 82 4.56 4.35 11.62
C LYS A 82 5.84 3.97 10.88
N TRP A 83 5.80 2.93 10.06
CA TRP A 83 6.92 2.49 9.24
C TRP A 83 7.38 3.58 8.25
N THR A 84 6.47 4.29 7.56
CA THR A 84 6.84 5.39 6.66
C THR A 84 7.58 6.53 7.36
N ASN A 85 7.37 6.74 8.66
CA ASN A 85 8.07 7.77 9.44
C ASN A 85 9.47 7.32 9.91
N SER A 86 9.80 6.03 9.84
CA SER A 86 11.11 5.53 10.28
C SER A 86 12.27 5.91 9.36
N ARG A 87 11.98 6.34 8.12
CA ARG A 87 12.98 6.79 7.15
C ARG A 87 12.37 7.85 6.24
N GLN A 88 13.11 8.92 5.96
CA GLN A 88 12.65 9.99 5.06
C GLN A 88 13.13 9.70 3.64
N THR A 89 12.26 9.14 2.81
CA THR A 89 12.48 8.92 1.36
C THR A 89 11.30 9.46 0.57
N LEU A 90 11.50 9.76 -0.71
CA LEU A 90 10.41 10.20 -1.60
C LEU A 90 9.30 9.15 -1.69
N ALA A 91 9.65 7.87 -1.77
CA ALA A 91 8.71 6.76 -1.85
C ALA A 91 7.83 6.65 -0.59
N ARG A 92 8.43 6.67 0.62
CA ARG A 92 7.66 6.67 1.87
C ARG A 92 6.83 7.94 2.05
N GLY A 93 7.38 9.09 1.64
CA GLY A 93 6.67 10.37 1.63
C GLY A 93 5.42 10.32 0.74
N ALA A 94 5.52 9.74 -0.45
CA ALA A 94 4.40 9.55 -1.37
C ALA A 94 3.32 8.62 -0.78
N LEU A 95 3.71 7.49 -0.18
CA LEU A 95 2.75 6.59 0.46
C LEU A 95 2.01 7.28 1.61
N LYS A 96 2.76 7.97 2.48
CA LYS A 96 2.22 8.76 3.59
C LYS A 96 1.26 9.83 3.11
N LYS A 97 1.61 10.57 2.06
CA LYS A 97 0.73 11.57 1.45
C LYS A 97 -0.57 10.91 0.96
N GLY A 98 -0.48 9.76 0.30
CA GLY A 98 -1.64 8.96 -0.09
C GLY A 98 -2.55 8.63 1.08
N PHE A 99 -1.99 8.15 2.21
CA PHE A 99 -2.79 7.87 3.41
C PHE A 99 -3.50 9.10 3.95
N LEU A 100 -2.81 10.24 4.00
CA LEU A 100 -3.40 11.51 4.44
C LEU A 100 -4.55 11.91 3.52
N THR A 101 -4.33 11.89 2.20
CA THR A 101 -5.38 12.22 1.23
C THR A 101 -6.59 11.30 1.37
N GLY A 102 -6.37 9.98 1.47
CA GLY A 102 -7.46 9.00 1.61
C GLY A 102 -8.31 9.21 2.87
N ARG A 103 -7.67 9.55 4.00
CA ARG A 103 -8.38 9.82 5.27
C ARG A 103 -9.27 11.06 5.22
N HIS A 104 -8.90 12.06 4.43
CA HIS A 104 -9.65 13.33 4.31
C HIS A 104 -10.66 13.33 3.16
N LEU A 105 -10.85 12.20 2.47
CA LEU A 105 -11.90 12.10 1.45
C LEU A 105 -13.28 12.25 2.06
N SER A 106 -14.13 12.97 1.36
CA SER A 106 -15.57 13.00 1.60
C SER A 106 -16.21 11.62 1.41
N ASN A 107 -17.43 11.44 1.90
CA ASN A 107 -18.15 10.18 1.73
C ASN A 107 -18.36 9.82 0.25
N ASP A 108 -18.68 10.80 -0.59
CA ASP A 108 -18.89 10.59 -2.03
C ASP A 108 -17.59 10.15 -2.72
N GLU A 109 -16.46 10.78 -2.37
CA GLU A 109 -15.16 10.39 -2.91
C GLU A 109 -14.70 9.00 -2.43
N ARG A 110 -15.06 8.62 -1.19
CA ARG A 110 -14.78 7.28 -0.66
C ARG A 110 -15.53 6.21 -1.46
N LEU A 111 -16.80 6.44 -1.80
CA LEU A 111 -17.62 5.52 -2.60
C LEU A 111 -17.04 5.27 -4.00
N LEU A 112 -16.36 6.26 -4.57
CA LEU A 112 -15.72 6.13 -5.89
C LEU A 112 -14.45 5.26 -5.88
N ILE A 113 -13.85 5.05 -4.71
CA ILE A 113 -12.59 4.29 -4.58
C ILE A 113 -12.68 3.08 -3.66
N SER A 114 -13.83 2.89 -3.00
CA SER A 114 -14.16 1.69 -2.20
C SER A 114 -14.31 0.44 -3.03
#